data_AF-A0A1B9H1G6-F1
#
_entry.id   AF-A0A1B9H1G6-F1
#
_cell.length_a   1.000
_cell.length_b   1.000
_cell.length_c   1.000
_cell.angle_alpha   90.00
_cell.angle_beta   90.00
_cell.angle_gamma   90.00
#
_symmetry.space_group_name_H-M   'P 1'
#
loop_
_entity.id
_entity.type
_entity.pdbx_description
1 polymer ?
#
loop_
_entity_poly.entity_id
_entity_poly.type
_entity_poly.pdbx_seq_one_letter_code
_entity_poly.pdbx_strand_id
1 'polypeptide(L)'
;MPTAKPSETLQLLPSFLQVLKSPAPITIPAPTFSGAITHFLAQLDSPYLDDFIEGLLTSTSLWSSKDIAKKDIANAVKLAVPACLLRIEEDVKGLYFPNARQKNRAREWLLNVTRVIENANGHPGEARLYILAGLLIGLDSVKSVDWGKGRRWIEEDLTYSLSNIIEGDLQTSYLREDLNLMCEVLPCIDTARLWALDIDELEDKLQSHLFALVKSEVTLDPLSAEAGVDVATTARALSRTLQVLHSGGPSSRMNAYQAMHRICTRMSAVAEDLEREFHADLSPKLDHASEWLKHKTAFFGFLLVASTMVDILLSSRAPSDISMHSSTALPSNVDLSIPILSTLSSFAYLTDSSQGGFEHYHRILYGCLDLISAFSAESDVNPPVNNGRVLADEWLLKKFWRDGEMSDAKAAFVLTAAEELVHHLSSKSVAQCLQLAERHVYRPGHQPSFEAAHAFLLALLRSAGESLDTSAPQVAFFDALLPNYLDIIAKQAKRGDITSEQFRSAYPVIVESASHRSPASVQTCLSYLSGMPDSHDVRTIRISVTPHLPASNLPTYLEDLAQIILGVAQDSEERLDLSKQAFEMVIRNLGDDVKSIGIEWWIRYRDEFEGRKREVGWLRSRL
;
A
#
# COMPACT_ATOMS: atom_id res chain seq x y z
N MET A 1 19.95 -47.00 38.18
CA MET A 1 19.50 -46.04 37.15
C MET A 1 18.27 -46.63 36.47
N PRO A 2 17.09 -46.01 36.59
CA PRO A 2 15.89 -46.52 35.93
C PRO A 2 16.03 -46.32 34.42
N THR A 3 15.90 -47.41 33.69
CA THR A 3 15.89 -47.49 32.22
C THR A 3 14.72 -46.66 31.69
N ALA A 4 15.01 -45.56 30.99
CA ALA A 4 13.99 -44.74 30.33
C ALA A 4 13.20 -45.60 29.34
N LYS A 5 11.87 -45.59 29.44
CA LYS A 5 10.98 -46.23 28.46
C LYS A 5 11.27 -45.62 27.07
N PRO A 6 11.31 -46.41 25.98
CA PRO A 6 11.39 -45.85 24.64
C PRO A 6 10.16 -44.97 24.40
N SER A 7 10.38 -43.75 23.90
CA SER A 7 9.30 -42.81 23.59
C SER A 7 8.26 -43.49 22.69
N GLU A 8 6.98 -43.19 22.90
CA GLU A 8 5.87 -43.79 22.13
C GLU A 8 6.08 -43.63 20.61
N THR A 9 6.73 -42.53 20.19
CA THR A 9 7.17 -42.26 18.82
C THR A 9 8.08 -43.37 18.25
N LEU A 10 9.07 -43.85 19.02
CA LEU A 10 9.98 -44.91 18.58
C LEU A 10 9.30 -46.28 18.49
N GLN A 11 8.20 -46.49 19.23
CA GLN A 11 7.43 -47.73 19.18
C GLN A 11 6.55 -47.80 17.92
N LEU A 12 6.05 -46.66 17.44
CA LEU A 12 5.20 -46.55 16.25
C LEU A 12 5.98 -46.47 14.94
N LEU A 13 7.25 -46.02 14.99
CA LEU A 13 8.09 -45.82 13.82
C LEU A 13 8.24 -47.07 12.92
N PRO A 14 8.50 -48.29 13.44
CA PRO A 14 8.67 -49.47 12.58
C PRO A 14 7.41 -49.81 11.77
N SER A 15 6.24 -49.69 12.38
CA SER A 15 4.95 -49.93 11.71
C SER A 15 4.67 -48.87 10.65
N PHE A 16 5.00 -47.60 10.91
CA PHE A 16 4.82 -46.53 9.93
C PHE A 16 5.82 -46.65 8.76
N LEU A 17 7.08 -46.98 9.04
CA LEU A 17 8.08 -47.28 8.00
C LEU A 17 7.68 -48.46 7.13
N GLN A 18 7.05 -49.48 7.71
CA GLN A 18 6.50 -50.61 6.95
C GLN A 18 5.39 -50.16 5.99
N VAL A 19 4.54 -49.21 6.39
CA VAL A 19 3.53 -48.61 5.51
C VAL A 19 4.18 -47.81 4.38
N LEU A 20 5.16 -46.95 4.70
CA LEU A 20 5.87 -46.15 3.69
C LEU A 20 6.63 -47.01 2.66
N LYS A 21 7.29 -48.08 3.13
CA LYS A 21 8.08 -48.98 2.27
C LYS A 21 7.22 -50.04 1.56
N SER A 22 5.94 -50.17 1.92
CA SER A 22 5.03 -51.11 1.30
C SER A 22 4.58 -50.60 -0.08
N PRO A 23 4.52 -51.48 -1.10
CA PRO A 23 3.94 -51.13 -2.40
C PRO A 23 2.39 -51.07 -2.35
N ALA A 24 1.77 -51.46 -1.24
CA ALA A 24 0.31 -51.39 -1.07
C ALA A 24 -0.17 -49.93 -0.93
N PRO A 25 -1.41 -49.61 -1.37
CA PRO A 25 -1.99 -48.29 -1.18
C PRO A 25 -2.10 -47.97 0.32
N ILE A 26 -1.82 -46.71 0.65
CA ILE A 26 -1.84 -46.22 2.03
C ILE A 26 -3.30 -46.16 2.51
N THR A 27 -3.62 -46.90 3.57
CA THR A 27 -4.97 -46.99 4.15
C THR A 27 -5.23 -45.95 5.24
N ILE A 28 -4.21 -45.17 5.61
CA ILE A 28 -4.29 -44.12 6.63
C ILE A 28 -4.98 -42.88 6.02
N PRO A 29 -5.97 -42.27 6.69
CA PRO A 29 -6.57 -41.02 6.21
C PRO A 29 -5.54 -39.92 5.99
N ALA A 30 -5.65 -39.19 4.89
CA ALA A 30 -4.74 -38.11 4.49
C ALA A 30 -4.37 -37.12 5.63
N PRO A 31 -5.31 -36.54 6.42
CA PRO A 31 -4.95 -35.59 7.49
C PRO A 31 -4.13 -36.25 8.61
N THR A 32 -4.45 -37.50 8.96
CA THR A 32 -3.71 -38.28 9.96
C THR A 32 -2.32 -38.62 9.47
N PHE A 33 -2.18 -38.93 8.18
CA PHE A 33 -0.91 -39.23 7.54
C PHE A 33 0.00 -37.99 7.48
N SER A 34 -0.53 -36.84 7.06
CA SER A 34 0.21 -35.57 7.07
C SER A 34 0.63 -35.17 8.48
N GLY A 35 -0.26 -35.31 9.47
CA GLY A 35 0.08 -35.06 10.88
C GLY A 35 1.19 -36.00 11.41
N ALA A 36 1.18 -37.27 10.98
CA ALA A 36 2.23 -38.23 11.32
C ALA A 36 3.58 -37.83 10.71
N ILE A 37 3.61 -37.40 9.45
CA ILE A 37 4.85 -36.88 8.81
C ILE A 37 5.41 -35.70 9.61
N THR A 38 4.58 -34.71 9.93
CA THR A 38 4.99 -33.55 10.74
C THR A 38 5.57 -33.99 12.09
N HIS A 39 4.89 -34.90 12.78
CA HIS A 39 5.30 -35.40 14.08
C HIS A 39 6.64 -36.16 14.03
N PHE A 40 6.79 -37.13 13.11
CA PHE A 40 8.02 -37.92 13.00
C PHE A 40 9.22 -37.07 12.58
N LEU A 41 9.07 -36.14 11.62
CA LEU A 41 10.15 -35.25 11.20
C LEU A 41 10.61 -34.30 12.31
N ALA A 42 9.69 -33.86 13.17
CA ALA A 42 10.00 -32.95 14.27
C ALA A 42 10.62 -33.65 15.49
N GLN A 43 10.21 -34.89 15.78
CA GLN A 43 10.53 -35.60 17.04
C GLN A 43 11.69 -36.59 16.94
N LEU A 44 12.03 -37.08 15.75
CA LEU A 44 13.10 -38.06 15.59
C LEU A 44 14.48 -37.39 15.55
N ASP A 45 15.45 -38.00 16.23
CA ASP A 45 16.88 -37.69 16.10
C ASP A 45 17.58 -38.77 15.25
N SER A 46 18.76 -38.45 14.70
CA SER A 46 19.58 -39.42 13.95
C SER A 46 20.02 -40.58 14.87
N PRO A 47 19.98 -41.86 14.45
CA PRO A 47 19.80 -42.37 13.07
C PRO A 47 18.36 -42.64 12.64
N TYR A 48 17.37 -42.60 13.54
CA TYR A 48 15.97 -42.93 13.22
C TYR A 48 15.31 -41.92 12.27
N LEU A 49 15.74 -40.66 12.35
CA LEU A 49 15.35 -39.61 11.41
C LEU A 49 15.85 -39.93 9.98
N ASP A 50 17.06 -40.44 9.85
CA ASP A 50 17.68 -40.80 8.57
C ASP A 50 16.84 -41.90 7.89
N ASP A 51 16.50 -42.97 8.62
CA ASP A 51 15.65 -44.08 8.13
C ASP A 51 14.25 -43.62 7.70
N PHE A 52 13.69 -42.64 8.42
CA PHE A 52 12.37 -42.06 8.12
C PHE A 52 12.38 -41.24 6.83
N ILE A 53 13.37 -40.37 6.66
CA ILE A 53 13.50 -39.54 5.44
C ILE A 53 13.75 -40.42 4.22
N GLU A 54 14.61 -41.44 4.34
CA GLU A 54 14.83 -42.42 3.26
C GLU A 54 13.54 -43.19 2.92
N GLY A 55 12.79 -43.62 3.93
CA GLY A 55 11.48 -44.25 3.73
C GLY A 55 10.47 -43.35 3.02
N LEU A 56 10.45 -42.06 3.35
CA LEU A 56 9.57 -41.07 2.71
C LEU A 56 9.97 -40.80 1.26
N LEU A 57 11.26 -40.68 0.97
CA LEU A 57 11.80 -40.46 -0.38
C LEU A 57 11.54 -41.66 -1.29
N THR A 58 11.74 -42.88 -0.79
CA THR A 58 11.65 -44.12 -1.59
C THR A 58 10.22 -44.66 -1.72
N SER A 59 9.22 -44.06 -1.05
CA SER A 59 7.85 -44.57 -0.99
C SER A 59 7.10 -44.41 -2.32
N THR A 60 7.10 -45.45 -3.16
CA THR A 60 6.39 -45.41 -4.46
C THR A 60 4.87 -45.32 -4.31
N SER A 61 4.32 -45.94 -3.27
CA SER A 61 2.88 -45.93 -2.96
C SER A 61 2.38 -44.55 -2.53
N LEU A 62 3.22 -43.75 -1.85
CA LEU A 62 2.90 -42.38 -1.47
C LEU A 62 2.83 -41.46 -2.70
N TRP A 63 3.92 -41.41 -3.47
CA TRP A 63 4.06 -40.46 -4.58
C TRP A 63 3.20 -40.80 -5.80
N SER A 64 2.72 -42.04 -5.89
CA SER A 64 1.76 -42.50 -6.91
C SER A 64 0.30 -42.48 -6.44
N SER A 65 0.04 -42.06 -5.18
CA SER A 65 -1.31 -42.05 -4.62
C SER A 65 -2.18 -40.96 -5.27
N LYS A 66 -3.46 -41.28 -5.48
CA LYS A 66 -4.48 -40.28 -5.87
C LYS A 66 -5.21 -39.67 -4.66
N ASP A 67 -5.14 -40.33 -3.52
CA ASP A 67 -5.89 -39.95 -2.32
C ASP A 67 -5.13 -38.96 -1.42
N ILE A 68 -3.81 -38.81 -1.63
CA ILE A 68 -2.94 -37.91 -0.88
C ILE A 68 -2.34 -36.93 -1.88
N ALA A 69 -2.70 -35.65 -1.78
CA ALA A 69 -2.11 -34.63 -2.65
C ALA A 69 -0.65 -34.40 -2.28
N LYS A 70 0.20 -34.24 -3.30
CA LYS A 70 1.65 -33.97 -3.11
C LYS A 70 1.89 -32.67 -2.33
N LYS A 71 1.02 -31.68 -2.52
CA LYS A 71 0.99 -30.42 -1.75
C LYS A 71 0.78 -30.66 -0.25
N ASP A 72 -0.03 -31.63 0.15
CA ASP A 72 -0.28 -31.93 1.57
C ASP A 72 0.98 -32.48 2.24
N ILE A 73 1.78 -33.25 1.50
CA ILE A 73 3.08 -33.75 1.97
C ILE A 73 4.04 -32.58 2.16
N ALA A 74 4.15 -31.68 1.18
CA ALA A 74 4.97 -30.47 1.30
C ALA A 74 4.55 -29.60 2.49
N ASN A 75 3.24 -29.43 2.71
CA ASN A 75 2.69 -28.72 3.86
C ASN A 75 3.00 -29.42 5.20
N ALA A 76 2.94 -30.75 5.25
CA ALA A 76 3.32 -31.51 6.44
C ALA A 76 4.80 -31.30 6.79
N VAL A 77 5.68 -31.29 5.80
CA VAL A 77 7.11 -31.02 5.96
C VAL A 77 7.35 -29.56 6.39
N LYS A 78 6.66 -28.59 5.79
CA LYS A 78 6.69 -27.17 6.18
C LYS A 78 6.36 -26.99 7.67
N LEU A 79 5.31 -27.66 8.16
CA LEU A 79 4.89 -27.60 9.56
C LEU A 79 5.86 -28.31 10.52
N ALA A 80 6.67 -29.26 10.01
CA ALA A 80 7.66 -29.96 10.83
C ALA A 80 8.80 -29.06 11.30
N VAL A 81 9.18 -28.05 10.51
CA VAL A 81 10.26 -27.11 10.85
C VAL A 81 9.98 -26.33 12.13
N PRO A 82 8.86 -25.58 12.27
CA PRO A 82 8.56 -24.89 13.52
C PRO A 82 8.31 -25.86 14.68
N ALA A 83 7.69 -27.02 14.43
CA ALA A 83 7.49 -28.05 15.46
C ALA A 83 8.81 -28.60 16.01
N CYS A 84 9.81 -28.82 15.15
CA CYS A 84 11.15 -29.23 15.54
C CYS A 84 11.83 -28.16 16.42
N LEU A 85 11.69 -26.89 16.05
CA LEU A 85 12.26 -25.79 16.84
C LEU A 85 11.63 -25.64 18.22
N LEU A 86 10.32 -25.86 18.35
CA LEU A 86 9.63 -25.87 19.65
C LEU A 86 10.17 -26.99 20.54
N ARG A 87 10.34 -28.20 20.00
CA ARG A 87 10.98 -29.31 20.73
C ARG A 87 12.40 -28.95 21.17
N ILE A 88 13.22 -28.43 20.26
CA ILE A 88 14.60 -28.04 20.57
C ILE A 88 14.62 -26.94 21.64
N GLU A 89 13.67 -26.01 21.62
CA GLU A 89 13.52 -24.96 22.63
C GLU A 89 13.25 -25.54 24.02
N GLU A 90 12.32 -26.49 24.11
CA GLU A 90 12.03 -27.21 25.35
C GLU A 90 13.26 -27.97 25.86
N ASP A 91 14.00 -28.64 24.98
CA ASP A 91 15.20 -29.43 25.31
C ASP A 91 16.36 -28.58 25.83
N VAL A 92 16.44 -27.30 25.42
CA VAL A 92 17.51 -26.38 25.86
C VAL A 92 17.05 -25.43 26.96
N LYS A 93 15.76 -25.46 27.33
CA LYS A 93 15.18 -24.61 28.37
C LYS A 93 15.85 -24.89 29.71
N GLY A 94 16.39 -23.84 30.33
CA GLY A 94 17.10 -23.95 31.61
C GLY A 94 18.59 -24.31 31.51
N LEU A 95 19.13 -24.50 30.30
CA LEU A 95 20.58 -24.64 30.08
C LEU A 95 21.25 -23.28 29.90
N TYR A 96 22.56 -23.20 30.17
CA TYR A 96 23.36 -22.01 29.86
C TYR A 96 23.41 -21.75 28.34
N PHE A 97 23.21 -20.48 27.96
CA PHE A 97 23.14 -20.00 26.58
C PHE A 97 22.07 -20.72 25.73
N PRO A 98 20.80 -20.70 26.15
CA PRO A 98 19.73 -21.49 25.52
C PRO A 98 19.55 -21.11 24.04
N ASN A 99 19.57 -19.82 23.72
CA ASN A 99 19.38 -19.32 22.35
C ASN A 99 20.50 -19.76 21.40
N ALA A 100 21.76 -19.78 21.85
CA ALA A 100 22.87 -20.22 21.01
C ALA A 100 22.82 -21.73 20.77
N ARG A 101 22.45 -22.51 21.80
CA ARG A 101 22.28 -23.96 21.70
C ARG A 101 21.11 -24.34 20.80
N GLN A 102 19.99 -23.64 20.90
CA GLN A 102 18.82 -23.82 20.02
C GLN A 102 19.23 -23.65 18.55
N LYS A 103 19.89 -22.54 18.22
CA LYS A 103 20.36 -22.26 16.85
C LYS A 103 21.34 -23.31 16.33
N ASN A 104 22.28 -23.75 17.16
CA ASN A 104 23.25 -24.78 16.75
C ASN A 104 22.59 -26.14 16.51
N ARG A 105 21.69 -26.58 17.41
CA ARG A 105 20.93 -27.82 17.23
C ARG A 105 20.01 -27.78 16.02
N ALA A 106 19.36 -26.64 15.77
CA ALA A 106 18.52 -26.46 14.58
C ALA A 106 19.33 -26.59 13.28
N ARG A 107 20.53 -25.99 13.25
CA ARG A 107 21.46 -26.13 12.11
C ARG A 107 21.95 -27.56 11.93
N GLU A 108 22.28 -28.24 13.03
CA GLU A 108 22.71 -29.64 13.01
C GLU A 108 21.60 -30.57 12.50
N TRP A 109 20.37 -30.38 12.98
CA TRP A 109 19.19 -31.08 12.47
C TRP A 109 19.03 -30.88 10.96
N LEU A 110 19.07 -29.62 10.49
CA LEU A 110 18.93 -29.33 9.06
C LEU A 110 20.05 -29.99 8.24
N LEU A 111 21.29 -29.94 8.71
CA LEU A 111 22.43 -30.59 8.04
C LEU A 111 22.27 -32.11 7.95
N ASN A 112 21.73 -32.74 8.99
CA ASN A 112 21.43 -34.17 8.98
C ASN A 112 20.34 -34.50 7.96
N VAL A 113 19.25 -33.72 7.93
CA VAL A 113 18.16 -33.87 6.96
C VAL A 113 18.70 -33.72 5.52
N THR A 114 19.43 -32.65 5.23
CA THR A 114 19.97 -32.40 3.88
C THR A 114 20.95 -33.49 3.45
N ARG A 115 21.82 -33.98 4.36
CA ARG A 115 22.76 -35.06 4.09
C ARG A 115 22.06 -36.36 3.70
N VAL A 116 20.94 -36.68 4.33
CA VAL A 116 20.17 -37.90 4.02
C VAL A 116 19.52 -37.78 2.64
N ILE A 117 18.92 -36.61 2.34
CA ILE A 117 18.31 -36.34 1.03
C ILE A 117 19.37 -36.36 -0.09
N GLU A 118 20.55 -35.79 0.16
CA GLU A 118 21.66 -35.78 -0.81
C GLU A 118 22.17 -37.19 -1.14
N ASN A 119 22.29 -38.06 -0.13
CA ASN A 119 22.83 -39.41 -0.28
C ASN A 119 21.82 -40.44 -0.82
N ALA A 120 20.54 -40.09 -0.92
CA ALA A 120 19.51 -40.93 -1.51
C ALA A 120 19.72 -41.05 -3.02
N ASN A 121 20.72 -41.85 -3.43
CA ASN A 121 21.10 -42.14 -4.81
C ASN A 121 20.09 -43.11 -5.44
N GLY A 122 18.90 -42.62 -5.75
CA GLY A 122 17.86 -43.30 -6.51
C GLY A 122 16.66 -42.38 -6.66
N HIS A 123 16.39 -41.90 -7.88
CA HIS A 123 15.32 -40.92 -8.14
C HIS A 123 13.97 -41.32 -7.53
N PRO A 124 13.32 -40.37 -6.84
CA PRO A 124 12.19 -39.70 -7.47
C PRO A 124 12.40 -38.19 -7.42
N GLY A 125 12.70 -37.58 -8.57
CA GLY A 125 12.90 -36.12 -8.67
C GLY A 125 11.71 -35.35 -8.08
N GLU A 126 10.51 -35.89 -8.23
CA GLU A 126 9.28 -35.34 -7.68
C GLU A 126 9.23 -35.39 -6.14
N ALA A 127 9.52 -36.54 -5.51
CA ALA A 127 9.53 -36.66 -4.06
C ALA A 127 10.50 -35.68 -3.40
N ARG A 128 11.71 -35.59 -3.98
CA ARG A 128 12.75 -34.66 -3.55
C ARG A 128 12.30 -33.21 -3.67
N LEU A 129 11.70 -32.84 -4.80
CA LEU A 129 11.18 -31.48 -5.04
C LEU A 129 10.18 -31.06 -3.96
N TYR A 130 9.13 -31.84 -3.71
CA TYR A 130 8.07 -31.48 -2.76
C TYR A 130 8.57 -31.45 -1.30
N ILE A 131 9.46 -32.37 -0.91
CA ILE A 131 10.06 -32.36 0.44
C ILE A 131 10.95 -31.13 0.61
N LEU A 132 11.82 -30.82 -0.36
CA LEU A 132 12.72 -29.66 -0.28
C LEU A 132 11.94 -28.34 -0.31
N ALA A 133 10.89 -28.26 -1.13
CA ALA A 133 9.99 -27.11 -1.17
C ALA A 133 9.32 -26.87 0.20
N GLY A 134 8.74 -27.93 0.78
CA GLY A 134 8.16 -27.89 2.12
C GLY A 134 9.17 -27.45 3.18
N LEU A 135 10.39 -28.00 3.14
CA LEU A 135 11.48 -27.59 4.04
C LEU A 135 11.79 -26.11 3.87
N LEU A 136 12.05 -25.63 2.65
CA LEU A 136 12.44 -24.23 2.42
C LEU A 136 11.35 -23.25 2.89
N ILE A 137 10.08 -23.51 2.58
CA ILE A 137 8.96 -22.68 3.03
C ILE A 137 8.86 -22.69 4.57
N GLY A 138 9.07 -23.85 5.19
CA GLY A 138 9.13 -23.98 6.65
C GLY A 138 10.29 -23.18 7.27
N LEU A 139 11.48 -23.25 6.67
CA LEU A 139 12.66 -22.50 7.12
C LEU A 139 12.46 -20.99 6.98
N ASP A 140 11.78 -20.54 5.92
CA ASP A 140 11.48 -19.13 5.68
C ASP A 140 10.45 -18.56 6.67
N SER A 141 9.50 -19.39 7.10
CA SER A 141 8.54 -18.99 8.15
C SER A 141 9.20 -18.67 9.50
N VAL A 142 10.44 -19.14 9.72
CA VAL A 142 11.18 -18.94 10.97
C VAL A 142 12.38 -18.01 10.79
N LYS A 143 12.15 -16.73 11.07
CA LYS A 143 13.16 -15.65 10.93
C LYS A 143 14.18 -15.58 12.08
N SER A 144 14.02 -16.37 13.15
CA SER A 144 14.87 -16.30 14.35
C SER A 144 16.22 -17.03 14.20
N VAL A 145 16.33 -17.93 13.22
CA VAL A 145 17.49 -18.79 12.98
C VAL A 145 18.08 -18.47 11.60
N ASP A 146 19.38 -18.17 11.56
CA ASP A 146 20.13 -18.20 10.30
C ASP A 146 20.54 -19.64 10.01
N TRP A 147 19.91 -20.24 9.02
CA TRP A 147 20.06 -21.65 8.64
C TRP A 147 21.38 -21.97 7.90
N GLY A 148 22.14 -20.96 7.50
CA GLY A 148 23.49 -21.11 6.95
C GLY A 148 23.57 -22.08 5.76
N LYS A 149 24.57 -22.97 5.77
CA LYS A 149 24.90 -23.86 4.64
C LYS A 149 23.76 -24.78 4.21
N GLY A 150 22.97 -25.30 5.17
CA GLY A 150 21.86 -26.21 4.86
C GLY A 150 20.80 -25.56 3.98
N ARG A 151 20.37 -24.33 4.32
CA ARG A 151 19.41 -23.57 3.51
C ARG A 151 19.96 -23.26 2.12
N ARG A 152 21.24 -22.87 2.02
CA ARG A 152 21.87 -22.57 0.72
C ARG A 152 21.86 -23.77 -0.23
N TRP A 153 22.18 -24.96 0.27
CA TRP A 153 22.14 -26.19 -0.51
C TRP A 153 20.72 -26.50 -1.00
N ILE A 154 19.71 -26.36 -0.14
CA ILE A 154 18.29 -26.56 -0.51
C ILE A 154 17.90 -25.58 -1.63
N GLU A 155 18.26 -24.30 -1.49
CA GLU A 155 17.95 -23.28 -2.50
C GLU A 155 18.62 -23.59 -3.85
N GLU A 156 19.88 -24.04 -3.86
CA GLU A 156 20.60 -24.41 -5.09
C GLU A 156 19.98 -25.64 -5.78
N ASP A 157 19.62 -26.66 -5.00
CA ASP A 157 19.01 -27.89 -5.50
C ASP A 157 17.58 -27.68 -6.02
N LEU A 158 16.80 -26.86 -5.31
CA LEU A 158 15.48 -26.43 -5.78
C LEU A 158 15.61 -25.62 -7.05
N THR A 159 16.56 -24.69 -7.14
CA THR A 159 16.78 -23.90 -8.36
C THR A 159 17.04 -24.82 -9.57
N TYR A 160 17.87 -25.85 -9.42
CA TYR A 160 18.09 -26.84 -10.48
C TYR A 160 16.83 -27.65 -10.81
N SER A 161 16.02 -27.99 -9.81
CA SER A 161 14.76 -28.72 -10.04
C SER A 161 13.71 -27.84 -10.73
N LEU A 162 13.65 -26.56 -10.38
CA LEU A 162 12.75 -25.57 -10.95
C LEU A 162 13.08 -25.28 -12.42
N SER A 163 14.37 -25.28 -12.83
CA SER A 163 14.72 -25.08 -14.25
C SER A 163 14.12 -26.14 -15.16
N ASN A 164 14.07 -27.40 -14.71
CA ASN A 164 13.45 -28.49 -15.48
C ASN A 164 11.93 -28.30 -15.64
N ILE A 165 11.26 -27.64 -14.68
CA ILE A 165 9.83 -27.32 -14.78
C ILE A 165 9.62 -26.16 -15.75
N ILE A 166 10.53 -25.18 -15.75
CA ILE A 166 10.49 -24.04 -16.70
C ILE A 166 10.62 -24.54 -18.13
N GLU A 167 11.46 -25.54 -18.43
CA GLU A 167 11.58 -26.07 -19.80
C GLU A 167 10.33 -26.84 -20.28
N GLY A 168 9.38 -27.16 -19.40
CA GLY A 168 8.14 -27.88 -19.72
C GLY A 168 7.02 -27.01 -20.30
N ASP A 169 6.16 -27.61 -21.13
CA ASP A 169 5.00 -26.95 -21.76
C ASP A 169 3.74 -27.05 -20.89
N LEU A 170 3.22 -25.90 -20.43
CA LEU A 170 2.18 -25.74 -19.38
C LEU A 170 0.79 -26.35 -19.67
N GLN A 171 0.62 -27.06 -20.79
CA GLN A 171 -0.68 -27.57 -21.23
C GLN A 171 -1.17 -28.82 -20.47
N THR A 172 -0.34 -29.44 -19.62
CA THR A 172 -0.73 -30.65 -18.87
C THR A 172 -1.10 -30.37 -17.41
N SER A 173 -2.14 -31.04 -16.90
CA SER A 173 -2.65 -30.85 -15.53
C SER A 173 -1.61 -31.03 -14.43
N TYR A 174 -0.61 -31.90 -14.64
CA TYR A 174 0.47 -32.14 -13.68
C TYR A 174 1.39 -30.92 -13.51
N LEU A 175 1.63 -30.17 -14.59
CA LEU A 175 2.47 -28.96 -14.56
C LEU A 175 1.80 -27.79 -13.82
N ARG A 176 0.47 -27.83 -13.63
CA ARG A 176 -0.25 -26.79 -12.87
C ARG A 176 0.01 -26.92 -11.37
N GLU A 177 0.08 -28.13 -10.84
CA GLU A 177 0.44 -28.37 -9.43
C GLU A 177 1.89 -27.97 -9.16
N ASP A 178 2.79 -28.32 -10.08
CA ASP A 178 4.19 -27.95 -10.00
C ASP A 178 4.37 -26.43 -10.08
N LEU A 179 3.67 -25.75 -11.01
CA LEU A 179 3.70 -24.28 -11.10
C LEU A 179 3.21 -23.60 -9.81
N ASN A 180 2.14 -24.12 -9.20
CA ASN A 180 1.66 -23.60 -7.91
C ASN A 180 2.71 -23.75 -6.80
N LEU A 181 3.39 -24.92 -6.76
CA LEU A 181 4.53 -25.12 -5.85
C LEU A 181 5.67 -24.14 -6.15
N MET A 182 6.00 -23.91 -7.42
CA MET A 182 7.00 -22.91 -7.81
C MET A 182 6.63 -21.51 -7.27
N CYS A 183 5.37 -21.10 -7.42
CA CYS A 183 4.90 -19.81 -6.94
C CYS A 183 5.10 -19.65 -5.41
N GLU A 184 4.92 -20.71 -4.63
CA GLU A 184 5.14 -20.69 -3.17
C GLU A 184 6.64 -20.65 -2.81
N VAL A 185 7.48 -21.34 -3.60
CA VAL A 185 8.91 -21.52 -3.33
C VAL A 185 9.76 -20.33 -3.78
N LEU A 186 9.47 -19.74 -4.94
CA LEU A 186 10.27 -18.67 -5.55
C LEU A 186 10.55 -17.50 -4.59
N PRO A 187 9.56 -16.95 -3.85
CA PRO A 187 9.79 -15.87 -2.89
C PRO A 187 10.76 -16.24 -1.75
N CYS A 188 10.92 -17.53 -1.45
CA CYS A 188 11.77 -18.03 -0.36
C CYS A 188 13.25 -18.19 -0.77
N ILE A 189 13.55 -18.24 -2.07
CA ILE A 189 14.91 -18.42 -2.60
C ILE A 189 15.62 -17.06 -2.71
N ASP A 190 16.89 -16.99 -2.32
CA ASP A 190 17.72 -15.80 -2.48
C ASP A 190 17.84 -15.35 -3.95
N THR A 191 17.81 -14.04 -4.21
CA THR A 191 17.79 -13.49 -5.58
C THR A 191 19.01 -13.93 -6.38
N ALA A 192 20.18 -14.04 -5.75
CA ALA A 192 21.42 -14.38 -6.45
C ALA A 192 21.40 -15.82 -6.99
N ARG A 193 20.66 -16.72 -6.34
CA ARG A 193 20.53 -18.12 -6.80
C ARG A 193 19.56 -18.24 -7.96
N LEU A 194 18.49 -17.46 -7.94
CA LEU A 194 17.49 -17.44 -9.01
C LEU A 194 18.07 -16.98 -10.36
N TRP A 195 19.23 -16.31 -10.39
CA TRP A 195 19.91 -15.93 -11.63
C TRP A 195 20.30 -17.12 -12.52
N ALA A 196 20.33 -18.33 -11.98
CA ALA A 196 20.60 -19.54 -12.76
C ALA A 196 19.40 -19.98 -13.63
N LEU A 197 18.21 -19.42 -13.40
CA LEU A 197 17.00 -19.74 -14.17
C LEU A 197 16.85 -18.84 -15.39
N ASP A 198 16.09 -19.30 -16.40
CA ASP A 198 15.56 -18.42 -17.43
C ASP A 198 14.41 -17.58 -16.84
N ILE A 199 14.78 -16.45 -16.25
CA ILE A 199 13.82 -15.58 -15.56
C ILE A 199 12.89 -14.85 -16.54
N ASP A 200 13.33 -14.62 -17.79
CA ASP A 200 12.49 -13.98 -18.80
C ASP A 200 11.34 -14.93 -19.20
N GLU A 201 11.63 -16.21 -19.48
CA GLU A 201 10.60 -17.21 -19.76
C GLU A 201 9.67 -17.44 -18.56
N LEU A 202 10.24 -17.50 -17.35
CA LEU A 202 9.47 -17.67 -16.12
C LEU A 202 8.54 -16.48 -15.85
N GLU A 203 8.98 -15.25 -16.10
CA GLU A 203 8.15 -14.05 -15.96
C GLU A 203 6.93 -14.12 -16.89
N ASP A 204 7.13 -14.43 -18.18
CA ASP A 204 6.05 -14.54 -19.15
C ASP A 204 5.03 -15.64 -18.78
N LYS A 205 5.51 -16.77 -18.26
CA LYS A 205 4.67 -17.89 -17.77
C LYS A 205 3.86 -17.50 -16.54
N LEU A 206 4.50 -16.92 -15.52
CA LEU A 206 3.83 -16.48 -14.29
C LEU A 206 2.83 -15.36 -14.56
N GLN A 207 3.18 -14.42 -15.44
CA GLN A 207 2.29 -13.36 -15.86
C GLN A 207 1.04 -13.95 -16.53
N SER A 208 1.22 -14.87 -17.48
CA SER A 208 0.10 -15.54 -18.16
C SER A 208 -0.78 -16.33 -17.20
N HIS A 209 -0.16 -17.01 -16.23
CA HIS A 209 -0.88 -17.73 -15.18
C HIS A 209 -1.70 -16.79 -14.29
N LEU A 210 -1.11 -15.69 -13.80
CA LEU A 210 -1.80 -14.70 -12.99
C LEU A 210 -3.05 -14.16 -13.68
N PHE A 211 -2.93 -13.77 -14.96
CA PHE A 211 -4.07 -13.26 -15.71
C PHE A 211 -5.11 -14.34 -16.04
N ALA A 212 -4.69 -15.60 -16.21
CA ALA A 212 -5.63 -16.70 -16.35
C ALA A 212 -6.43 -16.94 -15.06
N LEU A 213 -5.78 -16.87 -13.89
CA LEU A 213 -6.45 -16.95 -12.58
C LEU A 213 -7.44 -15.81 -12.38
N VAL A 214 -7.04 -14.58 -12.68
CA VAL A 214 -7.90 -13.40 -12.51
C VAL A 214 -9.11 -13.41 -13.46
N LYS A 215 -8.96 -13.94 -14.69
CA LYS A 215 -10.05 -14.05 -15.67
C LYS A 215 -10.91 -15.30 -15.52
N SER A 216 -10.48 -16.26 -14.71
CA SER A 216 -11.22 -17.52 -14.58
C SER A 216 -12.56 -17.29 -13.91
N GLU A 217 -13.64 -17.71 -14.57
CA GLU A 217 -15.00 -17.79 -14.00
C GLU A 217 -15.18 -18.98 -13.06
N VAL A 218 -14.14 -19.81 -12.83
CA VAL A 218 -14.24 -20.97 -11.95
C VAL A 218 -14.72 -20.45 -10.61
N THR A 219 -15.99 -20.77 -10.35
CA THR A 219 -16.80 -20.37 -9.21
C THR A 219 -15.90 -20.13 -8.01
N LEU A 220 -15.66 -18.85 -7.71
CA LEU A 220 -15.25 -18.43 -6.39
C LEU A 220 -16.41 -18.85 -5.48
N ASP A 221 -16.41 -20.11 -5.07
CA ASP A 221 -17.22 -20.57 -3.97
C ASP A 221 -16.84 -19.62 -2.83
N PRO A 222 -17.76 -18.80 -2.28
CA PRO A 222 -17.43 -17.81 -1.25
C PRO A 222 -16.75 -18.43 -0.02
N LEU A 223 -16.79 -19.76 0.09
CA LEU A 223 -16.19 -20.57 1.13
C LEU A 223 -14.80 -21.13 0.77
N SER A 224 -14.37 -21.12 -0.50
CA SER A 224 -13.03 -21.58 -0.90
C SER A 224 -12.02 -20.44 -0.86
N ALA A 225 -11.38 -20.25 0.30
CA ALA A 225 -10.25 -19.33 0.48
C ALA A 225 -9.06 -19.61 -0.46
N GLU A 226 -9.08 -20.72 -1.20
CA GLU A 226 -8.00 -21.24 -2.03
C GLU A 226 -7.74 -20.40 -3.30
N ALA A 227 -8.79 -19.92 -3.98
CA ALA A 227 -8.61 -19.16 -5.23
C ALA A 227 -7.95 -17.79 -5.02
N GLY A 228 -8.27 -17.09 -3.92
CA GLY A 228 -7.58 -15.85 -3.54
C GLY A 228 -6.13 -16.07 -3.10
N VAL A 229 -5.85 -17.22 -2.49
CA VAL A 229 -4.49 -17.64 -2.11
C VAL A 229 -3.63 -17.88 -3.35
N ASP A 230 -4.18 -18.44 -4.43
CA ASP A 230 -3.43 -18.70 -5.67
C ASP A 230 -3.01 -17.41 -6.40
N VAL A 231 -3.91 -16.41 -6.48
CA VAL A 231 -3.59 -15.10 -7.07
C VAL A 231 -2.50 -14.38 -6.27
N ALA A 232 -2.64 -14.32 -4.95
CA ALA A 232 -1.65 -13.67 -4.08
C ALA A 232 -0.29 -14.36 -4.15
N THR A 233 -0.26 -15.69 -4.20
CA THR A 233 0.99 -16.47 -4.28
C THR A 233 1.68 -16.25 -5.62
N THR A 234 0.92 -16.29 -6.73
CA THR A 234 1.45 -16.01 -8.07
C THR A 234 1.97 -14.56 -8.18
N ALA A 235 1.25 -13.59 -7.62
CA ALA A 235 1.69 -12.19 -7.58
C ALA A 235 3.00 -12.00 -6.81
N ARG A 236 3.21 -12.71 -5.69
CA ARG A 236 4.49 -12.67 -4.95
C ARG A 236 5.62 -13.32 -5.74
N ALA A 237 5.35 -14.42 -6.45
CA ALA A 237 6.33 -15.06 -7.32
C ALA A 237 6.75 -14.13 -8.46
N LEU A 238 5.78 -13.46 -9.11
CA LEU A 238 6.03 -12.47 -10.15
C LEU A 238 6.80 -11.24 -9.61
N SER A 239 6.48 -10.80 -8.39
CA SER A 239 7.24 -9.75 -7.72
C SER A 239 8.71 -10.15 -7.53
N ARG A 240 8.95 -11.42 -7.18
CA ARG A 240 10.30 -11.95 -7.01
C ARG A 240 11.06 -12.01 -8.33
N THR A 241 10.44 -12.44 -9.43
CA THR A 241 11.10 -12.46 -10.74
C THR A 241 11.46 -11.05 -11.21
N LEU A 242 10.60 -10.04 -10.97
CA LEU A 242 10.91 -8.64 -11.26
C LEU A 242 12.12 -8.12 -10.46
N GLN A 243 12.22 -8.47 -9.17
CA GLN A 243 13.40 -8.13 -8.35
C GLN A 243 14.68 -8.76 -8.92
N VAL A 244 14.58 -10.03 -9.35
CA VAL A 244 15.70 -10.75 -9.95
C VAL A 244 16.13 -10.08 -11.26
N LEU A 245 15.21 -9.81 -12.19
CA LEU A 245 15.52 -9.12 -13.45
C LEU A 245 16.15 -7.75 -13.21
N HIS A 246 15.60 -6.98 -12.27
CA HIS A 246 16.14 -5.66 -11.95
C HIS A 246 17.55 -5.72 -11.32
N SER A 247 17.84 -6.75 -10.53
CA SER A 247 19.16 -6.94 -9.92
C SER A 247 20.26 -7.28 -10.94
N GLY A 248 19.89 -7.71 -12.15
CA GLY A 248 20.81 -8.08 -13.22
C GLY A 248 21.48 -6.90 -13.94
N GLY A 249 22.09 -7.21 -15.09
CA GLY A 249 22.73 -6.23 -15.98
C GLY A 249 21.74 -5.34 -16.74
N PRO A 250 22.23 -4.38 -17.56
CA PRO A 250 21.38 -3.41 -18.26
C PRO A 250 20.25 -4.01 -19.11
N SER A 251 20.54 -5.10 -19.83
CA SER A 251 19.52 -5.80 -20.64
C SER A 251 18.44 -6.45 -19.78
N SER A 252 18.83 -7.09 -18.67
CA SER A 252 17.88 -7.71 -17.73
C SER A 252 17.01 -6.66 -17.03
N ARG A 253 17.60 -5.52 -16.68
CA ARG A 253 16.83 -4.37 -16.18
C ARG A 253 15.84 -3.87 -17.23
N MET A 254 16.24 -3.72 -18.50
CA MET A 254 15.31 -3.34 -19.56
C MET A 254 14.14 -4.32 -19.68
N ASN A 255 14.40 -5.63 -19.60
CA ASN A 255 13.35 -6.66 -19.59
C ASN A 255 12.43 -6.49 -18.37
N ALA A 256 12.97 -6.19 -17.19
CA ALA A 256 12.17 -5.89 -16.00
C ALA A 256 11.19 -4.72 -16.25
N TYR A 257 11.67 -3.61 -16.83
CA TYR A 257 10.82 -2.45 -17.14
C TYR A 257 9.74 -2.79 -18.17
N GLN A 258 10.09 -3.56 -19.21
CA GLN A 258 9.13 -4.02 -20.21
C GLN A 258 8.07 -4.94 -19.59
N ALA A 259 8.48 -5.88 -18.74
CA ALA A 259 7.59 -6.75 -17.98
C ALA A 259 6.62 -5.95 -17.11
N MET A 260 7.12 -5.00 -16.33
CA MET A 260 6.28 -4.12 -15.50
C MET A 260 5.25 -3.34 -16.33
N HIS A 261 5.67 -2.79 -17.48
CA HIS A 261 4.75 -2.09 -18.38
C HIS A 261 3.68 -3.02 -18.97
N ARG A 262 4.06 -4.25 -19.36
CA ARG A 262 3.11 -5.29 -19.83
C ARG A 262 2.09 -5.62 -18.74
N ILE A 263 2.54 -5.80 -17.48
CA ILE A 263 1.67 -6.09 -16.34
C ILE A 263 0.65 -4.95 -16.15
N CYS A 264 1.10 -3.69 -16.10
CA CYS A 264 0.19 -2.54 -15.94
C CYS A 264 -0.84 -2.45 -17.07
N THR A 265 -0.40 -2.64 -18.32
CA THR A 265 -1.28 -2.57 -19.49
C THR A 265 -2.34 -3.67 -19.48
N ARG A 266 -1.94 -4.92 -19.22
CA ARG A 266 -2.86 -6.07 -19.15
C ARG A 266 -3.81 -5.95 -17.96
N MET A 267 -3.33 -5.46 -16.82
CA MET A 267 -4.16 -5.27 -15.63
C MET A 267 -5.14 -4.10 -15.77
N SER A 268 -4.77 -3.00 -16.44
CA SER A 268 -5.71 -1.92 -16.76
C SER A 268 -6.88 -2.43 -17.60
N ALA A 269 -6.58 -3.21 -18.65
CA ALA A 269 -7.61 -3.81 -19.50
C ALA A 269 -8.54 -4.76 -18.70
N VAL A 270 -7.98 -5.55 -17.78
CA VAL A 270 -8.76 -6.40 -16.87
C VAL A 270 -9.63 -5.55 -15.95
N ALA A 271 -9.10 -4.48 -15.36
CA ALA A 271 -9.85 -3.59 -14.48
C ALA A 271 -11.03 -2.92 -15.20
N GLU A 272 -10.82 -2.48 -16.45
CA GLU A 272 -11.86 -1.91 -17.31
C GLU A 272 -12.92 -2.94 -17.74
N ASP A 273 -12.52 -4.19 -17.99
CA ASP A 273 -13.46 -5.29 -18.23
C ASP A 273 -14.33 -5.53 -16.99
N LEU A 274 -13.72 -5.58 -15.81
CA LEU A 274 -14.40 -5.77 -14.53
C LEU A 274 -15.33 -4.59 -14.19
N GLU A 275 -14.91 -3.34 -14.38
CA GLU A 275 -15.76 -2.16 -14.15
C GLU A 275 -17.01 -2.19 -15.06
N ARG A 276 -16.84 -2.60 -16.32
CA ARG A 276 -17.97 -2.80 -17.25
C ARG A 276 -18.92 -3.90 -16.81
N GLU A 277 -18.41 -5.04 -16.35
CA GLU A 277 -19.21 -6.14 -15.77
C GLU A 277 -20.02 -5.62 -14.57
N PHE A 278 -19.35 -4.94 -13.63
CA PHE A 278 -19.95 -4.40 -12.41
C PHE A 278 -21.14 -3.47 -12.67
N HIS A 279 -21.05 -2.62 -13.70
CA HIS A 279 -22.09 -1.65 -14.04
C HIS A 279 -23.17 -2.20 -14.98
N ALA A 280 -22.89 -3.28 -15.73
CA ALA A 280 -23.86 -3.91 -16.62
C ALA A 280 -24.89 -4.78 -15.87
N ASP A 281 -24.54 -5.32 -14.71
CA ASP A 281 -25.40 -6.22 -13.93
C ASP A 281 -26.44 -5.50 -13.07
N LEU A 282 -27.49 -5.02 -13.74
CA LEU A 282 -28.79 -4.63 -13.15
C LEU A 282 -29.74 -5.84 -12.98
N SER A 283 -29.25 -7.08 -13.07
CA SER A 283 -30.06 -8.31 -12.99
C SER A 283 -30.05 -8.89 -11.57
N PRO A 284 -31.21 -9.16 -10.94
CA PRO A 284 -31.32 -9.60 -9.54
C PRO A 284 -30.96 -11.09 -9.31
N LYS A 285 -30.04 -11.67 -10.11
CA LYS A 285 -29.76 -13.12 -10.12
C LYS A 285 -28.31 -13.52 -9.87
N LEU A 286 -27.35 -12.61 -9.76
CA LEU A 286 -25.97 -12.95 -9.40
C LEU A 286 -25.66 -12.66 -7.93
N ASP A 287 -24.84 -13.53 -7.34
CA ASP A 287 -24.31 -13.36 -6.00
C ASP A 287 -23.27 -12.23 -6.00
N HIS A 288 -23.73 -11.00 -5.81
CA HIS A 288 -22.91 -9.78 -5.80
C HIS A 288 -21.67 -9.88 -4.89
N ALA A 289 -21.68 -10.77 -3.89
CA ALA A 289 -20.53 -11.02 -3.03
C ALA A 289 -19.38 -11.72 -3.77
N SER A 290 -19.68 -12.64 -4.68
CA SER A 290 -18.68 -13.40 -5.44
C SER A 290 -17.95 -12.55 -6.49
N GLU A 291 -18.69 -11.68 -7.19
CA GLU A 291 -18.15 -10.73 -8.16
C GLU A 291 -17.30 -9.67 -7.48
N TRP A 292 -17.80 -9.11 -6.38
CA TRP A 292 -17.04 -8.18 -5.56
C TRP A 292 -15.72 -8.78 -5.07
N LEU A 293 -15.73 -10.05 -4.66
CA LEU A 293 -14.53 -10.78 -4.24
C LEU A 293 -13.55 -10.99 -5.42
N LYS A 294 -14.05 -11.29 -6.63
CA LYS A 294 -13.24 -11.39 -7.86
C LYS A 294 -12.49 -10.08 -8.10
N HIS A 295 -13.18 -8.94 -8.01
CA HIS A 295 -12.59 -7.62 -8.30
C HIS A 295 -11.56 -7.25 -7.24
N LYS A 296 -11.88 -7.49 -5.96
CA LYS A 296 -10.93 -7.32 -4.86
C LYS A 296 -9.68 -8.18 -5.02
N THR A 297 -9.85 -9.44 -5.40
CA THR A 297 -8.73 -10.38 -5.59
C THR A 297 -7.82 -9.92 -6.72
N ALA A 298 -8.38 -9.46 -7.84
CA ALA A 298 -7.61 -8.87 -8.94
C ALA A 298 -6.83 -7.63 -8.48
N PHE A 299 -7.49 -6.72 -7.76
CA PHE A 299 -6.90 -5.50 -7.25
C PHE A 299 -5.76 -5.77 -6.25
N PHE A 300 -5.98 -6.61 -5.24
CA PHE A 300 -4.93 -6.98 -4.28
C PHE A 300 -3.78 -7.74 -4.95
N GLY A 301 -4.07 -8.59 -5.94
CA GLY A 301 -3.05 -9.22 -6.77
C GLY A 301 -2.17 -8.19 -7.48
N PHE A 302 -2.77 -7.15 -8.06
CA PHE A 302 -2.03 -6.04 -8.65
C PHE A 302 -1.22 -5.25 -7.62
N LEU A 303 -1.82 -4.87 -6.47
CA LEU A 303 -1.14 -4.10 -5.43
C LEU A 303 0.14 -4.79 -4.92
N LEU A 304 0.13 -6.13 -4.79
CA LEU A 304 1.32 -6.90 -4.40
C LEU A 304 2.48 -6.71 -5.39
N VAL A 305 2.19 -6.80 -6.69
CA VAL A 305 3.22 -6.62 -7.74
C VAL A 305 3.63 -5.16 -7.85
N ALA A 306 2.66 -4.24 -7.89
CA ALA A 306 2.90 -2.80 -8.02
C ALA A 306 3.72 -2.23 -6.86
N SER A 307 3.53 -2.72 -5.63
CA SER A 307 4.38 -2.34 -4.49
C SER A 307 5.85 -2.66 -4.77
N THR A 308 6.14 -3.81 -5.36
CA THR A 308 7.51 -4.20 -5.73
C THR A 308 8.04 -3.36 -6.89
N MET A 309 7.18 -3.00 -7.86
CA MET A 309 7.57 -2.08 -8.95
C MET A 309 7.99 -0.72 -8.40
N VAL A 310 7.20 -0.13 -7.48
CA VAL A 310 7.52 1.15 -6.86
C VAL A 310 8.81 1.06 -6.03
N ASP A 311 9.01 -0.02 -5.27
CA ASP A 311 10.26 -0.23 -4.53
C ASP A 311 11.48 -0.29 -5.44
N ILE A 312 11.35 -0.93 -6.61
CA ILE A 312 12.38 -0.95 -7.64
C ILE A 312 12.64 0.46 -8.17
N LEU A 313 11.59 1.21 -8.54
CA LEU A 313 11.70 2.56 -9.09
C LEU A 313 12.30 3.58 -8.09
N LEU A 314 11.98 3.46 -6.80
CA LEU A 314 12.53 4.30 -5.74
C LEU A 314 14.00 3.94 -5.43
N SER A 315 14.35 2.65 -5.53
CA SER A 315 15.72 2.17 -5.34
C SER A 315 16.63 2.51 -6.52
N SER A 316 16.07 2.59 -7.74
CA SER A 316 16.77 2.98 -8.96
C SER A 316 16.88 4.49 -9.11
N ARG A 317 17.38 5.19 -8.08
CA ARG A 317 17.78 6.58 -8.23
C ARG A 317 18.97 6.61 -9.18
N ALA A 318 18.79 7.21 -10.36
CA ALA A 318 19.72 7.14 -11.47
C ALA A 318 21.17 7.43 -11.01
N PRO A 319 22.14 6.52 -11.22
CA PRO A 319 23.52 6.93 -11.18
C PRO A 319 23.67 7.99 -12.27
N SER A 320 24.15 9.16 -11.88
CA SER A 320 24.38 10.34 -12.71
C SER A 320 25.45 10.12 -13.81
N ASP A 321 25.74 8.87 -14.17
CA ASP A 321 26.95 8.44 -14.89
C ASP A 321 26.68 7.53 -16.11
N ILE A 322 25.47 7.52 -16.69
CA ILE A 322 25.26 6.85 -17.99
C ILE A 322 25.33 7.88 -19.11
N SER A 323 26.53 7.97 -19.67
CA SER A 323 26.95 8.69 -20.88
C SER A 323 25.87 8.86 -21.96
N MET A 324 25.79 10.08 -22.51
CA MET A 324 24.85 10.56 -23.54
C MET A 324 24.88 9.85 -24.91
N HIS A 325 25.48 8.67 -25.08
CA HIS A 325 25.72 8.07 -26.41
C HIS A 325 25.41 6.57 -26.56
N SER A 326 24.54 5.98 -25.75
CA SER A 326 24.07 4.61 -26.01
C SER A 326 22.56 4.53 -26.24
N SER A 327 22.17 3.83 -27.30
CA SER A 327 20.80 3.47 -27.69
C SER A 327 20.11 2.49 -26.71
N THR A 328 20.66 2.35 -25.50
CA THR A 328 20.26 1.40 -24.45
C THR A 328 20.00 2.11 -23.11
N ALA A 329 19.63 3.40 -23.14
CA ALA A 329 19.21 4.10 -21.93
C ALA A 329 17.95 3.46 -21.36
N LEU A 330 17.95 3.15 -20.06
CA LEU A 330 16.74 2.72 -19.36
C LEU A 330 15.63 3.78 -19.53
N PRO A 331 14.35 3.37 -19.66
CA PRO A 331 13.22 4.30 -19.60
C PRO A 331 13.26 5.10 -18.30
N SER A 332 12.74 6.32 -18.32
CA SER A 332 12.64 7.13 -17.10
C SER A 332 11.77 6.41 -16.07
N ASN A 333 12.07 6.53 -14.77
CA ASN A 333 11.20 5.98 -13.72
C ASN A 333 9.77 6.55 -13.80
N VAL A 334 9.62 7.76 -14.34
CA VAL A 334 8.33 8.40 -14.63
C VAL A 334 7.54 7.63 -15.70
N ASP A 335 8.22 7.06 -16.69
CA ASP A 335 7.57 6.36 -17.81
C ASP A 335 6.78 5.15 -17.33
N LEU A 336 7.17 4.55 -16.19
CA LEU A 336 6.47 3.44 -15.56
C LEU A 336 5.48 3.88 -14.45
N SER A 337 5.76 4.99 -13.77
CA SER A 337 4.87 5.54 -12.74
C SER A 337 3.48 5.88 -13.30
N ILE A 338 3.41 6.40 -14.53
CA ILE A 338 2.16 6.76 -15.19
C ILE A 338 1.29 5.54 -15.54
N PRO A 339 1.81 4.46 -16.13
CA PRO A 339 1.11 3.18 -16.22
C PRO A 339 0.59 2.63 -14.89
N ILE A 340 1.38 2.69 -13.81
CA ILE A 340 0.94 2.21 -12.49
C ILE A 340 -0.26 3.02 -11.99
N LEU A 341 -0.17 4.35 -12.03
CA LEU A 341 -1.27 5.26 -11.64
C LEU A 341 -2.51 5.09 -12.51
N SER A 342 -2.32 4.89 -13.82
CA SER A 342 -3.41 4.59 -14.75
C SER A 342 -4.14 3.31 -14.36
N THR A 343 -3.41 2.23 -14.08
CA THR A 343 -4.02 0.96 -13.63
C THR A 343 -4.73 1.13 -12.28
N LEU A 344 -4.17 1.90 -11.34
CA LEU A 344 -4.84 2.22 -10.07
C LEU A 344 -6.14 2.99 -10.31
N SER A 345 -6.16 3.94 -11.24
CA SER A 345 -7.35 4.72 -11.57
C SER A 345 -8.49 3.85 -12.09
N SER A 346 -8.18 2.77 -12.83
CA SER A 346 -9.16 1.80 -13.33
C SER A 346 -9.79 0.94 -12.23
N PHE A 347 -9.23 0.95 -11.01
CA PHE A 347 -9.79 0.29 -9.82
C PHE A 347 -10.40 1.27 -8.81
N ALA A 348 -10.52 2.56 -9.13
CA ALA A 348 -10.99 3.59 -8.18
C ALA A 348 -12.37 3.29 -7.58
N TYR A 349 -13.27 2.63 -8.32
CA TYR A 349 -14.60 2.25 -7.82
C TYR A 349 -14.55 1.29 -6.62
N LEU A 350 -13.45 0.52 -6.46
CA LEU A 350 -13.26 -0.38 -5.32
C LEU A 350 -12.88 0.36 -4.04
N THR A 351 -12.08 1.43 -4.16
CA THR A 351 -11.61 2.20 -2.99
C THR A 351 -12.75 3.02 -2.38
N ASP A 352 -13.71 3.47 -3.18
CA ASP A 352 -14.87 4.22 -2.70
C ASP A 352 -15.82 3.41 -1.82
N SER A 353 -15.85 2.09 -2.03
CA SER A 353 -16.83 1.17 -1.43
C SER A 353 -16.28 0.37 -0.26
N SER A 354 -15.06 0.67 0.22
CA SER A 354 -14.43 -0.06 1.32
C SER A 354 -13.79 0.83 2.38
N GLN A 355 -14.22 0.64 3.63
CA GLN A 355 -13.68 1.35 4.79
C GLN A 355 -12.43 0.62 5.32
N GLY A 356 -11.24 1.09 4.92
CA GLY A 356 -9.95 0.64 5.45
C GLY A 356 -9.37 -0.62 4.79
N GLY A 357 -8.04 -0.79 4.91
CA GLY A 357 -7.29 -1.94 4.37
C GLY A 357 -6.36 -1.65 3.19
N PHE A 358 -6.06 -0.37 2.90
CA PHE A 358 -5.38 0.08 1.68
C PHE A 358 -4.01 0.73 1.91
N GLU A 359 -3.25 0.29 2.91
CA GLU A 359 -1.90 0.84 3.17
C GLU A 359 -1.00 0.72 1.93
N HIS A 360 -1.03 -0.44 1.25
CA HIS A 360 -0.27 -0.65 0.02
C HIS A 360 -0.72 0.28 -1.11
N TYR A 361 -2.02 0.57 -1.23
CA TYR A 361 -2.55 1.46 -2.26
C TYR A 361 -2.04 2.88 -2.08
N HIS A 362 -2.14 3.47 -0.89
CA HIS A 362 -1.65 4.82 -0.63
C HIS A 362 -0.14 4.92 -0.84
N ARG A 363 0.61 3.90 -0.38
CA ARG A 363 2.06 3.84 -0.63
C ARG A 363 2.40 3.84 -2.12
N ILE A 364 1.67 3.08 -2.94
CA ILE A 364 1.91 3.04 -4.39
C ILE A 364 1.49 4.36 -5.04
N LEU A 365 0.33 4.90 -4.68
CA LEU A 365 -0.18 6.18 -5.20
C LEU A 365 0.82 7.30 -4.94
N TYR A 366 1.14 7.58 -3.67
CA TYR A 366 2.04 8.67 -3.31
C TYR A 366 3.48 8.39 -3.75
N GLY A 367 3.95 7.14 -3.71
CA GLY A 367 5.29 6.78 -4.22
C GLY A 367 5.45 7.06 -5.72
N CYS A 368 4.41 6.85 -6.53
CA CYS A 368 4.43 7.23 -7.94
C CYS A 368 4.31 8.73 -8.16
N LEU A 369 3.50 9.44 -7.37
CA LEU A 369 3.37 10.90 -7.46
C LEU A 369 4.68 11.61 -7.07
N ASP A 370 5.39 11.10 -6.05
CA ASP A 370 6.72 11.59 -5.64
C ASP A 370 7.77 11.43 -6.74
N LEU A 371 7.74 10.31 -7.48
CA LEU A 371 8.63 10.11 -8.63
C LEU A 371 8.35 11.10 -9.76
N ILE A 372 7.07 11.43 -9.98
CA ILE A 372 6.65 12.41 -10.98
C ILE A 372 7.04 13.83 -10.55
N SER A 373 6.79 14.21 -9.31
CA SER A 373 7.13 15.54 -8.78
C SER A 373 8.64 15.79 -8.79
N ALA A 374 9.44 14.79 -8.39
CA ALA A 374 10.90 14.87 -8.43
C ALA A 374 11.45 15.09 -9.85
N PHE A 375 10.89 14.40 -10.85
CA PHE A 375 11.32 14.56 -12.24
C PHE A 375 10.97 15.95 -12.80
N SER A 376 9.79 16.47 -12.48
CA SER A 376 9.38 17.82 -12.88
C SER A 376 10.35 18.87 -12.31
N ALA A 377 10.76 18.74 -11.05
CA ALA A 377 11.73 19.64 -10.42
C ALA A 377 13.14 19.57 -11.06
N GLU A 378 13.62 18.38 -11.43
CA GLU A 378 14.91 18.22 -12.13
C GLU A 378 14.89 18.84 -13.53
N SER A 379 13.75 18.76 -14.22
CA SER A 379 13.59 19.30 -15.57
C SER A 379 13.58 20.84 -15.63
N ASP A 380 13.20 21.51 -14.54
CA ASP A 380 13.24 22.98 -14.43
C ASP A 380 14.67 23.53 -14.25
N VAL A 381 15.58 22.74 -13.68
CA VAL A 381 16.98 23.16 -13.45
C VAL A 381 17.84 23.06 -14.73
N ASN A 382 17.50 22.13 -15.62
CA ASN A 382 18.16 21.96 -16.93
C ASN A 382 17.10 21.71 -18.02
N PRO A 383 16.42 22.75 -18.52
CA PRO A 383 15.41 22.57 -19.55
C PRO A 383 16.08 22.01 -20.82
N PRO A 384 15.74 20.79 -21.28
CA PRO A 384 16.26 20.28 -22.54
C PRO A 384 15.69 21.13 -23.66
N VAL A 385 16.55 22.00 -24.21
CA VAL A 385 16.26 22.84 -25.36
C VAL A 385 15.72 21.96 -26.50
N ASN A 386 14.46 22.18 -26.86
CA ASN A 386 13.85 21.81 -28.15
C ASN A 386 13.48 20.36 -28.48
N ASN A 387 13.14 19.48 -27.52
CA ASN A 387 12.59 18.16 -27.88
C ASN A 387 11.28 17.83 -27.15
N GLY A 388 10.17 18.48 -27.50
CA GLY A 388 8.78 17.96 -27.46
C GLY A 388 8.33 17.03 -26.31
N ARG A 389 8.95 17.08 -25.13
CA ARG A 389 8.62 16.25 -23.99
C ARG A 389 7.42 16.88 -23.32
N VAL A 390 6.26 16.24 -23.52
CA VAL A 390 5.06 16.46 -22.73
C VAL A 390 5.48 16.39 -21.26
N LEU A 391 5.16 17.42 -20.47
CA LEU A 391 5.40 17.40 -19.03
C LEU A 391 4.71 16.15 -18.43
N ALA A 392 5.34 15.52 -17.45
CA ALA A 392 4.89 14.23 -16.93
C ALA A 392 3.43 14.25 -16.44
N ASP A 393 3.00 15.39 -15.90
CA ASP A 393 1.61 15.68 -15.52
C ASP A 393 0.67 15.70 -16.73
N GLU A 394 1.02 16.37 -17.82
CA GLU A 394 0.17 16.44 -19.02
C GLU A 394 0.03 15.05 -19.65
N TRP A 395 1.08 14.22 -19.59
CA TRP A 395 0.99 12.85 -20.09
C TRP A 395 0.12 11.96 -19.19
N LEU A 396 0.24 12.09 -17.86
CA LEU A 396 -0.61 11.42 -16.88
C LEU A 396 -2.09 11.77 -17.09
N LEU A 397 -2.42 13.06 -17.13
CA LEU A 397 -3.80 13.51 -17.33
C LEU A 397 -4.30 13.12 -18.73
N LYS A 398 -3.49 13.24 -19.79
CA LYS A 398 -3.90 12.75 -21.11
C LYS A 398 -4.25 11.26 -21.09
N LYS A 399 -3.62 10.45 -20.23
CA LYS A 399 -3.93 9.04 -20.07
C LYS A 399 -5.23 8.82 -19.32
N PHE A 400 -5.48 9.54 -18.23
CA PHE A 400 -6.76 9.44 -17.50
C PHE A 400 -7.98 9.84 -18.36
N TRP A 401 -7.82 10.80 -19.27
CA TRP A 401 -8.90 11.29 -20.17
C TRP A 401 -9.01 10.51 -21.49
N ARG A 402 -8.16 9.51 -21.74
CA ARG A 402 -8.23 8.71 -22.99
C ARG A 402 -9.41 7.75 -23.02
N ASP A 403 -9.98 7.43 -21.85
CA ASP A 403 -11.02 6.42 -21.71
C ASP A 403 -12.39 7.08 -21.47
N GLY A 404 -13.25 7.08 -22.49
CA GLY A 404 -14.72 7.22 -22.38
C GLY A 404 -15.30 8.29 -21.45
N GLU A 405 -16.52 8.03 -20.95
CA GLU A 405 -17.12 8.80 -19.86
C GLU A 405 -16.43 8.43 -18.54
N MET A 406 -15.96 9.43 -17.81
CA MET A 406 -15.26 9.22 -16.54
C MET A 406 -16.27 8.98 -15.40
N SER A 407 -16.13 7.86 -14.71
CA SER A 407 -16.94 7.54 -13.51
C SER A 407 -16.63 8.51 -12.36
N ASP A 408 -17.58 8.69 -11.44
CA ASP A 408 -17.40 9.56 -10.27
C ASP A 408 -16.19 9.13 -9.42
N ALA A 409 -15.95 7.83 -9.31
CA ALA A 409 -14.80 7.24 -8.63
C ALA A 409 -13.46 7.62 -9.29
N LYS A 410 -13.39 7.45 -10.62
CA LYS A 410 -12.20 7.85 -11.39
C LYS A 410 -11.98 9.37 -11.32
N ALA A 411 -13.05 10.16 -11.30
CA ALA A 411 -12.94 11.61 -11.10
C ALA A 411 -12.35 11.96 -9.73
N ALA A 412 -12.77 11.30 -8.65
CA ALA A 412 -12.19 11.47 -7.31
C ALA A 412 -10.69 11.17 -7.30
N PHE A 413 -10.29 10.05 -7.91
CA PHE A 413 -8.90 9.65 -8.04
C PHE A 413 -8.05 10.69 -8.78
N VAL A 414 -8.55 11.16 -9.93
CA VAL A 414 -7.86 12.16 -10.77
C VAL A 414 -7.70 13.49 -10.02
N LEU A 415 -8.74 13.95 -9.33
CA LEU A 415 -8.69 15.19 -8.55
C LEU A 415 -7.72 15.08 -7.36
N THR A 416 -7.68 13.92 -6.68
CA THR A 416 -6.70 13.64 -5.61
C THR A 416 -5.27 13.68 -6.15
N ALA A 417 -5.01 13.03 -7.29
CA ALA A 417 -3.68 13.10 -7.92
C ALA A 417 -3.31 14.52 -8.39
N ALA A 418 -4.28 15.30 -8.85
CA ALA A 418 -4.08 16.69 -9.27
C ALA A 418 -3.83 17.63 -8.09
N GLU A 419 -4.45 17.37 -6.93
CA GLU A 419 -4.20 18.09 -5.68
C GLU A 419 -2.73 17.95 -5.26
N GLU A 420 -2.23 16.71 -5.19
CA GLU A 420 -0.83 16.44 -4.82
C GLU A 420 0.20 17.01 -5.81
N LEU A 421 -0.18 17.11 -7.09
CA LEU A 421 0.68 17.64 -8.15
C LEU A 421 0.43 19.12 -8.45
N VAL A 422 -0.33 19.84 -7.62
CA VAL A 422 -0.84 21.20 -7.95
C VAL A 422 0.25 22.18 -8.39
N HIS A 423 1.45 22.10 -7.80
CA HIS A 423 2.59 22.97 -8.14
C HIS A 423 3.30 22.59 -9.46
N HIS A 424 3.03 21.42 -10.01
CA HIS A 424 3.62 20.91 -11.24
C HIS A 424 2.64 20.90 -12.42
N LEU A 425 1.37 21.26 -12.21
CA LEU A 425 0.36 21.24 -13.25
C LEU A 425 0.60 22.34 -14.29
N SER A 426 0.62 21.95 -15.56
CA SER A 426 0.58 22.92 -16.67
C SER A 426 -0.74 23.71 -16.69
N SER A 427 -0.76 24.89 -17.32
CA SER A 427 -2.00 25.70 -17.47
C SER A 427 -3.14 24.92 -18.11
N LYS A 428 -2.82 24.02 -19.06
CA LYS A 428 -3.80 23.14 -19.70
C LYS A 428 -4.32 22.07 -18.74
N SER A 429 -3.42 21.47 -17.96
CA SER A 429 -3.73 20.50 -16.90
C SER A 429 -4.69 21.11 -15.88
N VAL A 430 -4.39 22.33 -15.39
CA VAL A 430 -5.24 23.08 -14.46
C VAL A 430 -6.63 23.31 -15.04
N ALA A 431 -6.74 23.75 -16.31
CA ALA A 431 -8.03 24.00 -16.95
C ALA A 431 -8.90 22.73 -17.04
N GLN A 432 -8.29 21.57 -17.32
CA GLN A 432 -9.00 20.29 -17.38
C GLN A 432 -9.48 19.82 -16.00
N CYS A 433 -8.61 19.90 -14.98
CA CYS A 433 -8.95 19.54 -13.61
C CYS A 433 -10.00 20.50 -13.01
N LEU A 434 -9.94 21.79 -13.33
CA LEU A 434 -10.92 22.78 -12.89
C LEU A 434 -12.31 22.47 -13.44
N GLN A 435 -12.43 22.17 -14.74
CA GLN A 435 -13.70 21.76 -15.34
C GLN A 435 -14.26 20.49 -14.69
N LEU A 436 -13.38 19.59 -14.26
CA LEU A 436 -13.78 18.38 -13.55
C LEU A 436 -14.28 18.72 -12.14
N ALA A 437 -13.51 19.48 -11.37
CA ALA A 437 -13.88 19.90 -10.01
C ALA A 437 -15.23 20.63 -9.99
N GLU A 438 -15.46 21.55 -10.93
CA GLU A 438 -16.73 22.28 -11.07
C GLU A 438 -17.96 21.36 -11.26
N ARG A 439 -17.78 20.20 -11.91
CA ARG A 439 -18.89 19.23 -12.10
C ARG A 439 -19.26 18.52 -10.80
N HIS A 440 -18.29 18.28 -9.91
CA HIS A 440 -18.48 17.48 -8.69
C HIS A 440 -18.66 18.33 -7.43
N VAL A 441 -18.22 19.59 -7.41
CA VAL A 441 -18.31 20.49 -6.23
C VAL A 441 -19.75 20.81 -5.79
N TYR A 442 -20.74 20.53 -6.63
CA TYR A 442 -22.17 20.68 -6.34
C TYR A 442 -22.92 19.35 -6.16
N ARG A 443 -22.21 18.21 -6.20
CA ARG A 443 -22.80 16.87 -6.18
C ARG A 443 -22.37 16.09 -4.93
N PRO A 444 -23.00 16.33 -3.77
CA PRO A 444 -22.69 15.57 -2.54
C PRO A 444 -23.11 14.09 -2.62
N GLY A 445 -23.84 13.68 -3.66
CA GLY A 445 -24.31 12.30 -3.84
C GLY A 445 -23.20 11.25 -3.93
N HIS A 446 -21.99 11.64 -4.34
CA HIS A 446 -20.81 10.79 -4.29
C HIS A 446 -19.72 11.47 -3.46
N GLN A 447 -19.64 11.11 -2.18
CA GLN A 447 -18.80 11.79 -1.19
C GLN A 447 -17.31 11.89 -1.61
N PRO A 448 -16.63 10.83 -2.10
CA PRO A 448 -15.21 10.91 -2.46
C PRO A 448 -14.91 11.93 -3.56
N SER A 449 -15.77 12.03 -4.59
CA SER A 449 -15.55 12.96 -5.70
C SER A 449 -15.93 14.40 -5.33
N PHE A 450 -16.92 14.56 -4.47
CA PHE A 450 -17.27 15.84 -3.87
C PHE A 450 -16.13 16.38 -3.00
N GLU A 451 -15.60 15.57 -2.09
CA GLU A 451 -14.50 15.95 -1.19
C GLU A 451 -13.21 16.24 -1.97
N ALA A 452 -12.83 15.38 -2.92
CA ALA A 452 -11.65 15.60 -3.77
C ALA A 452 -11.77 16.89 -4.62
N ALA A 453 -12.98 17.25 -5.07
CA ALA A 453 -13.19 18.51 -5.80
C ALA A 453 -12.96 19.74 -4.91
N HIS A 454 -13.44 19.72 -3.66
CA HIS A 454 -13.20 20.81 -2.71
C HIS A 454 -11.72 20.89 -2.30
N ALA A 455 -11.09 19.75 -2.04
CA ALA A 455 -9.67 19.68 -1.68
C ALA A 455 -8.78 20.22 -2.82
N PHE A 456 -9.03 19.80 -4.06
CA PHE A 456 -8.33 20.34 -5.23
C PHE A 456 -8.50 21.86 -5.40
N LEU A 457 -9.74 22.38 -5.28
CA LEU A 457 -9.97 23.83 -5.39
C LEU A 457 -9.26 24.62 -4.29
N LEU A 458 -9.23 24.09 -3.07
CA LEU A 458 -8.52 24.70 -1.94
C LEU A 458 -7.00 24.70 -2.17
N ALA A 459 -6.43 23.57 -2.60
CA ALA A 459 -5.02 23.45 -2.92
C ALA A 459 -4.62 24.36 -4.10
N LEU A 460 -5.48 24.46 -5.12
CA LEU A 460 -5.29 25.35 -6.26
C LEU A 460 -5.32 26.83 -5.86
N LEU A 461 -6.24 27.22 -4.98
CA LEU A 461 -6.29 28.57 -4.45
C LEU A 461 -5.03 28.92 -3.64
N ARG A 462 -4.59 27.99 -2.78
CA ARG A 462 -3.37 28.14 -1.99
C ARG A 462 -2.13 28.29 -2.87
N SER A 463 -1.93 27.36 -3.81
CA SER A 463 -0.83 27.39 -4.77
C SER A 463 -0.83 28.69 -5.59
N ALA A 464 -2.01 29.14 -6.04
CA ALA A 464 -2.15 30.41 -6.74
C ALA A 464 -1.79 31.63 -5.86
N GLY A 465 -2.10 31.57 -4.55
CA GLY A 465 -1.78 32.61 -3.57
C GLY A 465 -0.29 32.73 -3.26
N GLU A 466 0.43 31.61 -3.21
CA GLU A 466 1.88 31.57 -2.94
C GLU A 466 2.72 32.13 -4.09
N SER A 467 2.22 32.11 -5.32
CA SER A 467 2.95 32.53 -6.53
C SER A 467 2.43 33.83 -7.14
N LEU A 468 1.78 34.71 -6.37
CA LEU A 468 1.20 35.96 -6.89
C LEU A 468 2.26 36.98 -7.34
N ASP A 469 3.43 36.99 -6.71
CA ASP A 469 4.51 37.94 -6.98
C ASP A 469 5.24 37.70 -8.31
N THR A 470 5.05 36.52 -8.91
CA THR A 470 5.84 36.08 -10.08
C THR A 470 5.16 36.35 -11.42
N SER A 471 3.83 36.54 -11.47
CA SER A 471 3.09 36.56 -12.74
C SER A 471 1.73 37.28 -12.67
N ALA A 472 1.53 38.31 -13.51
CA ALA A 472 0.24 39.04 -13.61
C ALA A 472 -0.97 38.16 -14.04
N PRO A 473 -0.83 37.19 -14.95
CA PRO A 473 -1.88 36.18 -15.21
C PRO A 473 -2.33 35.39 -13.97
N GLN A 474 -1.40 35.09 -13.04
CA GLN A 474 -1.71 34.39 -11.79
C GLN A 474 -2.66 35.21 -10.91
N VAL A 475 -2.42 36.52 -10.84
CA VAL A 475 -3.26 37.47 -10.10
C VAL A 475 -4.67 37.50 -10.66
N ALA A 476 -4.83 37.59 -11.99
CA ALA A 476 -6.14 37.57 -12.62
C ALA A 476 -6.88 36.24 -12.41
N PHE A 477 -6.15 35.13 -12.43
CA PHE A 477 -6.69 33.80 -12.12
C PHE A 477 -7.18 33.70 -10.67
N PHE A 478 -6.37 34.14 -9.70
CA PHE A 478 -6.72 34.18 -8.29
C PHE A 478 -7.95 35.06 -8.01
N ASP A 479 -7.97 36.27 -8.59
CA ASP A 479 -9.07 37.22 -8.45
C ASP A 479 -10.39 36.67 -9.03
N ALA A 480 -10.33 35.76 -10.01
CA ALA A 480 -11.49 35.04 -10.53
C ALA A 480 -11.88 33.81 -9.67
N LEU A 481 -10.91 33.05 -9.17
CA LEU A 481 -11.13 31.81 -8.44
C LEU A 481 -11.70 32.06 -7.02
N LEU A 482 -11.13 33.02 -6.28
CA LEU A 482 -11.49 33.29 -4.89
C LEU A 482 -12.99 33.56 -4.67
N PRO A 483 -13.63 34.53 -5.35
CA PRO A 483 -15.05 34.82 -5.11
C PRO A 483 -15.96 33.66 -5.49
N ASN A 484 -15.62 32.91 -6.56
CA ASN A 484 -16.38 31.75 -6.99
C ASN A 484 -16.33 30.64 -5.93
N TYR A 485 -15.13 30.34 -5.41
CA TYR A 485 -15.00 29.29 -4.40
C TYR A 485 -15.63 29.69 -3.06
N LEU A 486 -15.55 30.96 -2.66
CA LEU A 486 -16.24 31.48 -1.46
C LEU A 486 -17.77 31.30 -1.54
N ASP A 487 -18.36 31.60 -2.69
CA ASP A 487 -19.80 31.40 -2.92
C ASP A 487 -20.18 29.91 -2.85
N ILE A 488 -19.35 29.05 -3.45
CA ILE A 488 -19.53 27.59 -3.42
C ILE A 488 -19.49 27.07 -1.99
N ILE A 489 -18.37 27.28 -1.27
CA ILE A 489 -18.17 26.69 0.07
C ILE A 489 -19.21 27.23 1.06
N ALA A 490 -19.58 28.51 0.98
CA ALA A 490 -20.63 29.08 1.82
C ALA A 490 -22.01 28.47 1.55
N LYS A 491 -22.36 28.25 0.27
CA LYS A 491 -23.63 27.59 -0.11
C LYS A 491 -23.67 26.14 0.38
N GLN A 492 -22.59 25.39 0.20
CA GLN A 492 -22.54 23.98 0.63
C GLN A 492 -22.56 23.86 2.16
N ALA A 493 -21.84 24.71 2.89
CA ALA A 493 -21.90 24.76 4.35
C ALA A 493 -23.31 25.14 4.86
N LYS A 494 -24.01 26.08 4.21
CA LYS A 494 -25.41 26.43 4.56
C LYS A 494 -26.40 25.29 4.32
N ARG A 495 -26.15 24.43 3.33
CA ARG A 495 -26.97 23.26 3.02
C ARG A 495 -26.69 22.08 3.95
N GLY A 496 -25.56 22.09 4.65
CA GLY A 496 -25.09 20.95 5.46
C GLY A 496 -24.44 19.85 4.63
N ASP A 497 -24.07 20.14 3.37
CA ASP A 497 -23.41 19.20 2.47
C ASP A 497 -21.91 19.02 2.81
N ILE A 498 -21.32 20.00 3.50
CA ILE A 498 -19.97 19.94 4.08
C ILE A 498 -20.12 19.93 5.61
N THR A 499 -19.34 19.07 6.28
CA THR A 499 -19.36 18.99 7.75
C THR A 499 -18.81 20.27 8.40
N SER A 500 -19.28 20.58 9.61
CA SER A 500 -18.76 21.69 10.41
C SER A 500 -17.23 21.66 10.57
N GLU A 501 -16.66 20.48 10.72
CA GLU A 501 -15.21 20.29 10.87
C GLU A 501 -14.46 20.60 9.57
N GLN A 502 -14.93 20.09 8.43
CA GLN A 502 -14.38 20.41 7.11
C GLN A 502 -14.47 21.91 6.79
N PHE A 503 -15.57 22.57 7.15
CA PHE A 503 -15.69 24.02 6.97
C PHE A 503 -14.72 24.80 7.86
N ARG A 504 -14.57 24.37 9.12
CA ARG A 504 -13.66 24.98 10.10
C ARG A 504 -12.19 24.84 9.71
N SER A 505 -11.81 23.73 9.06
CA SER A 505 -10.44 23.52 8.58
C SER A 505 -10.15 24.25 7.26
N ALA A 506 -11.10 24.27 6.32
CA ALA A 506 -10.90 24.86 5.00
C ALA A 506 -10.94 26.40 5.00
N TYR A 507 -11.87 27.02 5.73
CA TYR A 507 -12.09 28.47 5.65
C TYR A 507 -10.87 29.31 6.04
N PRO A 508 -10.10 28.98 7.11
CA PRO A 508 -8.90 29.73 7.47
C PRO A 508 -7.84 29.72 6.36
N VAL A 509 -7.67 28.58 5.67
CA VAL A 509 -6.73 28.45 4.53
C VAL A 509 -7.13 29.35 3.36
N ILE A 510 -8.44 29.56 3.13
CA ILE A 510 -8.93 30.52 2.13
C ILE A 510 -8.52 31.95 2.51
N VAL A 511 -8.68 32.33 3.78
CA VAL A 511 -8.32 33.68 4.25
C VAL A 511 -6.81 33.89 4.25
N GLU A 512 -6.04 32.87 4.65
CA GLU A 512 -4.59 32.85 4.53
C GLU A 512 -4.15 33.12 3.08
N SER A 513 -4.70 32.36 2.12
CA SER A 513 -4.43 32.53 0.70
C SER A 513 -4.81 33.93 0.20
N ALA A 514 -5.95 34.48 0.66
CA ALA A 514 -6.39 35.83 0.33
C ALA A 514 -5.49 36.92 0.94
N SER A 515 -4.84 36.66 2.07
CA SER A 515 -3.93 37.60 2.74
C SER A 515 -2.66 37.86 1.93
N HIS A 516 -2.17 36.86 1.18
CA HIS A 516 -1.06 37.03 0.23
C HIS A 516 -1.42 37.96 -0.94
N ARG A 517 -2.71 38.07 -1.28
CA ARG A 517 -3.17 38.88 -2.42
C ARG A 517 -3.37 40.35 -2.10
N SER A 518 -4.25 40.65 -1.14
CA SER A 518 -4.56 42.03 -0.74
C SER A 518 -5.46 42.10 0.50
N PRO A 519 -5.41 43.21 1.27
CA PRO A 519 -6.39 43.49 2.32
C PRO A 519 -7.85 43.47 1.85
N ALA A 520 -8.11 43.83 0.59
CA ALA A 520 -9.45 43.82 0.01
C ALA A 520 -9.99 42.39 -0.20
N SER A 521 -9.11 41.45 -0.55
CA SER A 521 -9.44 40.03 -0.68
C SER A 521 -9.80 39.42 0.68
N VAL A 522 -9.07 39.77 1.73
CA VAL A 522 -9.40 39.40 3.12
C VAL A 522 -10.75 39.97 3.54
N GLN A 523 -11.02 41.24 3.24
CA GLN A 523 -12.31 41.86 3.54
C GLN A 523 -13.46 41.18 2.80
N THR A 524 -13.22 40.71 1.57
CA THR A 524 -14.21 39.93 0.81
C THR A 524 -14.55 38.64 1.56
N CYS A 525 -13.54 37.90 2.01
CA CYS A 525 -13.75 36.70 2.83
C CYS A 525 -14.57 37.01 4.09
N LEU A 526 -14.20 38.03 4.86
CA LEU A 526 -14.92 38.43 6.07
C LEU A 526 -16.39 38.80 5.81
N SER A 527 -16.70 39.38 4.64
CA SER A 527 -18.09 39.70 4.28
C SER A 527 -18.93 38.44 4.03
N TYR A 528 -18.36 37.41 3.38
CA TYR A 528 -19.01 36.11 3.22
C TYR A 528 -19.20 35.41 4.58
N LEU A 529 -18.18 35.41 5.45
CA LEU A 529 -18.28 34.83 6.79
C LEU A 529 -19.36 35.52 7.64
N SER A 530 -19.53 36.83 7.47
CA SER A 530 -20.57 37.59 8.15
C SER A 530 -21.98 37.33 7.62
N GLY A 531 -22.11 36.81 6.41
CA GLY A 531 -23.37 36.33 5.84
C GLY A 531 -23.72 34.88 6.20
N MET A 532 -22.90 34.20 7.02
CA MET A 532 -23.18 32.85 7.52
C MET A 532 -24.07 32.91 8.79
N PRO A 533 -24.89 31.87 9.06
CA PRO A 533 -25.62 31.77 10.32
C PRO A 533 -24.67 31.83 11.52
N ASP A 534 -25.07 32.55 12.57
CA ASP A 534 -24.27 32.63 13.79
C ASP A 534 -24.28 31.27 14.51
N SER A 535 -23.17 30.56 14.45
CA SER A 535 -22.96 29.24 15.05
C SER A 535 -21.60 29.19 15.76
N HIS A 536 -21.42 28.23 16.68
CA HIS A 536 -20.13 27.99 17.35
C HIS A 536 -18.98 27.81 16.35
N ASP A 537 -19.23 27.13 15.23
CA ASP A 537 -18.24 26.94 14.16
C ASP A 537 -17.84 28.25 13.49
N VAL A 538 -18.80 29.11 13.17
CA VAL A 538 -18.53 30.43 12.56
C VAL A 538 -17.75 31.32 13.54
N ARG A 539 -18.09 31.28 14.83
CA ARG A 539 -17.36 32.00 15.89
C ARG A 539 -15.92 31.49 16.04
N THR A 540 -15.74 30.18 15.98
CA THR A 540 -14.42 29.54 15.97
C THR A 540 -13.60 29.95 14.75
N ILE A 541 -14.21 29.95 13.56
CA ILE A 541 -13.55 30.39 12.33
C ILE A 541 -13.10 31.85 12.46
N ARG A 542 -13.94 32.73 13.00
CA ARG A 542 -13.59 34.15 13.25
C ARG A 542 -12.33 34.29 14.12
N ILE A 543 -12.15 33.44 15.12
CA ILE A 543 -10.90 33.42 15.91
C ILE A 543 -9.74 32.99 15.01
N SER A 544 -9.87 31.87 14.30
CA SER A 544 -8.79 31.27 13.50
C SER A 544 -8.30 32.12 12.33
N VAL A 545 -9.13 33.01 11.77
CA VAL A 545 -8.74 33.89 10.66
C VAL A 545 -7.99 35.15 11.11
N THR A 546 -8.01 35.45 12.42
CA THR A 546 -7.41 36.66 13.00
C THR A 546 -5.93 36.88 12.62
N PRO A 547 -5.06 35.84 12.59
CA PRO A 547 -3.65 36.00 12.19
C PRO A 547 -3.42 36.52 10.78
N HIS A 548 -4.41 36.36 9.88
CA HIS A 548 -4.30 36.72 8.47
C HIS A 548 -4.84 38.13 8.17
N LEU A 549 -5.23 38.88 9.21
CA LEU A 549 -5.78 40.23 9.07
C LEU A 549 -4.68 41.28 8.96
N PRO A 550 -4.91 42.35 8.16
CA PRO A 550 -4.02 43.50 8.15
C PRO A 550 -3.90 44.15 9.54
N ALA A 551 -2.68 44.53 9.94
CA ALA A 551 -2.41 45.17 11.23
C ALA A 551 -3.27 46.41 11.50
N SER A 552 -3.66 47.16 10.46
CA SER A 552 -4.54 48.33 10.56
C SER A 552 -5.95 48.00 11.04
N ASN A 553 -6.45 46.81 10.72
CA ASN A 553 -7.83 46.39 10.97
C ASN A 553 -7.94 45.50 12.21
N LEU A 554 -6.81 44.94 12.67
CA LEU A 554 -6.74 44.00 13.79
C LEU A 554 -7.34 44.56 15.08
N PRO A 555 -7.07 45.81 15.53
CA PRO A 555 -7.63 46.32 16.78
C PRO A 555 -9.16 46.33 16.77
N THR A 556 -9.76 46.83 15.69
CA THR A 556 -11.22 46.88 15.52
C THR A 556 -11.81 45.48 15.48
N TYR A 557 -11.17 44.56 14.75
CA TYR A 557 -11.64 43.18 14.64
C TYR A 557 -11.58 42.44 15.99
N LEU A 558 -10.53 42.65 16.78
CA LEU A 558 -10.41 42.04 18.11
C LEU A 558 -11.49 42.56 19.07
N GLU A 559 -11.85 43.84 18.99
CA GLU A 559 -12.98 44.37 19.77
C GLU A 559 -14.31 43.73 19.35
N ASP A 560 -14.57 43.56 18.05
CA ASP A 560 -15.74 42.84 17.55
C ASP A 560 -15.74 41.37 18.02
N LEU A 561 -14.58 40.70 17.98
CA LEU A 561 -14.40 39.33 18.44
C LEU A 561 -14.70 39.21 19.94
N ALA A 562 -14.26 40.18 20.75
CA ALA A 562 -14.58 40.22 22.18
C ALA A 562 -16.09 40.31 22.40
N GLN A 563 -16.80 41.18 21.66
CA GLN A 563 -18.27 41.27 21.76
C GLN A 563 -18.96 39.95 21.39
N ILE A 564 -18.44 39.24 20.38
CA ILE A 564 -18.98 37.93 19.98
C ILE A 564 -18.82 36.90 21.12
N ILE A 565 -17.64 36.80 21.73
CA ILE A 565 -17.39 35.87 22.84
C ILE A 565 -18.23 36.25 24.07
N LEU A 566 -18.32 37.54 24.39
CA LEU A 566 -19.09 38.03 25.53
C LEU A 566 -20.61 37.85 25.34
N GLY A 567 -21.09 37.83 24.10
CA GLY A 567 -22.48 37.56 23.73
C GLY A 567 -22.92 36.11 23.98
N VAL A 568 -21.97 35.18 24.13
CA VAL A 568 -22.23 33.79 24.53
C VAL A 568 -22.45 33.72 26.05
N ALA A 569 -23.40 32.89 26.50
CA ALA A 569 -23.75 32.76 27.92
C ALA A 569 -22.52 32.54 28.82
N GLN A 570 -22.47 33.26 29.95
CA GLN A 570 -21.28 33.36 30.80
C GLN A 570 -20.74 32.01 31.31
N ASP A 571 -21.63 31.07 31.60
CA ASP A 571 -21.28 29.76 32.17
C ASP A 571 -21.36 28.62 31.12
N SER A 572 -21.38 28.96 29.82
CA SER A 572 -21.44 27.92 28.78
C SER A 572 -20.05 27.32 28.51
N GLU A 573 -20.06 26.02 28.20
CA GLU A 573 -18.86 25.32 27.71
C GLU A 573 -18.33 25.96 26.42
N GLU A 574 -19.25 26.46 25.57
CA GLU A 574 -18.92 27.17 24.33
C GLU A 574 -18.06 28.42 24.57
N ARG A 575 -18.40 29.24 25.57
CA ARG A 575 -17.64 30.45 25.89
C ARG A 575 -16.25 30.11 26.39
N LEU A 576 -16.11 29.06 27.21
CA LEU A 576 -14.81 28.60 27.69
C LEU A 576 -13.93 28.09 26.53
N ASP A 577 -14.51 27.33 25.61
CA ASP A 577 -13.83 26.85 24.42
C ASP A 577 -13.36 28.00 23.53
N LEU A 578 -14.24 28.94 23.18
CA LEU A 578 -13.88 30.13 22.40
C LEU A 578 -12.81 30.98 23.09
N SER A 579 -12.88 31.12 24.41
CA SER A 579 -11.87 31.86 25.19
C SER A 579 -10.51 31.17 25.15
N LYS A 580 -10.49 29.84 25.26
CA LYS A 580 -9.27 29.04 25.14
C LYS A 580 -8.66 29.17 23.74
N GLN A 581 -9.49 29.07 22.69
CA GLN A 581 -9.03 29.22 21.31
C GLN A 581 -8.51 30.64 21.03
N ALA A 582 -9.17 31.67 21.57
CA ALA A 582 -8.71 33.06 21.47
C ALA A 582 -7.36 33.27 22.17
N PHE A 583 -7.15 32.65 23.33
CA PHE A 583 -5.86 32.66 24.00
C PHE A 583 -4.76 31.99 23.16
N GLU A 584 -5.04 30.79 22.64
CA GLU A 584 -4.08 30.08 21.78
C GLU A 584 -3.74 30.88 20.52
N MET A 585 -4.73 31.51 19.89
CA MET A 585 -4.54 32.40 18.75
C MET A 585 -3.59 33.56 19.08
N VAL A 586 -3.80 34.26 20.21
CA VAL A 586 -2.97 35.40 20.61
C VAL A 586 -1.52 34.98 20.92
N ILE A 587 -1.34 33.87 21.63
CA ILE A 587 -0.01 33.44 22.10
C ILE A 587 0.80 32.75 20.99
N ARG A 588 0.16 31.91 20.18
CA ARG A 588 0.85 31.04 19.22
C ARG A 588 0.80 31.54 17.79
N ASN A 589 -0.33 32.12 17.36
CA ASN A 589 -0.59 32.30 15.93
C ASN A 589 -0.41 33.74 15.43
N LEU A 590 -0.52 34.75 16.30
CA LEU A 590 -0.22 36.13 15.91
C LEU A 590 1.28 36.34 15.63
N GLY A 591 1.58 37.02 14.52
CA GLY A 591 2.91 37.48 14.17
C GLY A 591 3.48 38.47 15.18
N ASP A 592 4.82 38.48 15.32
CA ASP A 592 5.52 39.27 16.34
C ASP A 592 5.27 40.79 16.22
N ASP A 593 4.99 41.28 15.01
CA ASP A 593 4.71 42.67 14.69
C ASP A 593 3.38 43.18 15.29
N VAL A 594 2.39 42.30 15.44
CA VAL A 594 1.06 42.60 15.98
C VAL A 594 0.77 41.93 17.32
N LYS A 595 1.70 41.13 17.83
CA LYS A 595 1.54 40.34 19.06
C LYS A 595 1.29 41.19 20.30
N SER A 596 1.91 42.37 20.38
CA SER A 596 1.69 43.32 21.49
C SER A 596 0.23 43.75 21.58
N ILE A 597 -0.41 44.05 20.43
CA ILE A 597 -1.82 44.42 20.33
C ILE A 597 -2.70 43.28 20.83
N GLY A 598 -2.41 42.04 20.39
CA GLY A 598 -3.15 40.85 20.82
C GLY A 598 -3.02 40.57 22.32
N ILE A 599 -1.82 40.71 22.89
CA ILE A 599 -1.58 40.52 24.33
C ILE A 599 -2.31 41.59 25.16
N GLU A 600 -2.25 42.86 24.74
CA GLU A 600 -2.98 43.95 25.40
C GLU A 600 -4.50 43.71 25.38
N TRP A 601 -5.02 43.26 24.24
CA TRP A 601 -6.42 42.87 24.10
C TRP A 601 -6.78 41.69 25.01
N TRP A 602 -5.97 40.63 25.05
CA TRP A 602 -6.22 39.46 25.91
C TRP A 602 -6.23 39.85 27.40
N ILE A 603 -5.27 40.66 27.85
CA ILE A 603 -5.22 41.14 29.24
C ILE A 603 -6.47 41.95 29.59
N ARG A 604 -6.99 42.74 28.65
CA ARG A 604 -8.19 43.54 28.86
C ARG A 604 -9.43 42.67 29.11
N TYR A 605 -9.59 41.60 28.35
CA TYR A 605 -10.84 40.82 28.29
C TYR A 605 -10.81 39.46 29.00
N ARG A 606 -9.64 38.89 29.38
CA ARG A 606 -9.59 37.52 29.94
C ARG A 606 -10.51 37.31 31.16
N ASP A 607 -10.56 38.30 32.06
CA ASP A 607 -11.33 38.17 33.31
C ASP A 607 -12.83 38.16 32.99
N GLU A 608 -13.23 38.96 32.00
CA GLU A 608 -14.59 39.03 31.49
C GLU A 608 -14.96 37.74 30.73
N PHE A 609 -14.05 37.18 29.94
CA PHE A 609 -14.23 35.89 29.26
C PHE A 609 -14.45 34.73 30.24
N GLU A 610 -13.64 34.65 31.30
CA GLU A 610 -13.73 33.63 32.37
C GLU A 610 -14.93 33.82 33.32
N GLY A 611 -15.76 34.85 33.10
CA GLY A 611 -16.90 35.14 33.98
C GLY A 611 -16.50 35.62 35.37
N ARG A 612 -15.22 35.96 35.58
CA ARG A 612 -14.74 36.59 36.80
C ARG A 612 -15.10 38.07 36.71
N LYS A 613 -16.15 38.49 37.45
CA LYS A 613 -16.40 39.92 37.64
C LYS A 613 -15.08 40.56 38.05
N ARG A 614 -14.66 41.63 37.35
CA ARG A 614 -13.59 42.52 37.82
C ARG A 614 -13.95 42.93 39.24
N GLU A 615 -13.40 42.25 40.24
CA GLU A 615 -13.15 42.92 41.50
C GLU A 615 -12.15 44.00 41.13
N VAL A 616 -12.64 45.23 41.04
CA VAL A 616 -11.82 46.43 40.97
C VAL A 616 -11.07 46.51 42.30
N GLY A 617 -10.04 45.68 42.45
CA GLY A 617 -9.17 45.59 43.59
C GLY A 617 -8.17 46.73 43.55
N TRP A 618 -8.60 47.89 44.05
CA TRP A 618 -7.90 48.64 45.10
C TRP A 618 -6.36 48.54 45.18
N LEU A 619 -5.61 48.74 44.08
CA LEU A 619 -4.13 48.74 44.08
C LEU A 619 -3.54 49.80 43.13
N ARG A 620 -4.14 51.01 43.10
CA ARG A 620 -3.51 52.23 42.54
C ARG A 620 -3.19 53.30 43.60
N SER A 621 -3.20 52.96 44.89
CA SER A 621 -2.90 53.90 45.98
C SER A 621 -1.61 53.62 46.74
N ARG A 622 -0.77 52.66 46.33
CA ARG A 622 0.62 52.52 46.79
C ARG A 622 1.52 51.91 45.72
N LEU A 623 2.02 52.74 44.83
CA LEU A 623 3.42 52.80 44.35
C LEU A 623 3.58 54.03 43.45
#